data_AF-A0A126NKN2-F1
#
_entry.id   AF-A0A126NKN2-F1
#
_cell.length_a   1.000
_cell.length_b   1.000
_cell.length_c   1.000
_cell.angle_alpha   90.00
_cell.angle_beta   90.00
_cell.angle_gamma   90.00
#
_symmetry.space_group_name_H-M   'P 1'
#
loop_
_entity.id
_entity.type
_entity.pdbx_description
1 polymer ?
#
loop_
_entity_poly.entity_id
_entity_poly.type
_entity_poly.pdbx_seq_one_letter_code
_entity_poly.pdbx_strand_id
1 'polypeptide(L)' 'MNEHTSTQCLTLSELAQLRLAFERYGTGDGFWLAYTDILDAATNRLGCDRNIVNEEMRNAFRKWAREDPQFL' A
#
# COMPACT_ATOMS: atom_id res chain seq x y z
N MET A 1 -20.98 7.92 18.17
CA MET A 1 -20.27 8.08 16.88
C MET A 1 -18.84 7.65 17.13
N ASN A 2 -18.50 6.38 16.89
CA ASN A 2 -17.10 5.96 16.91
C ASN A 2 -16.54 6.31 15.54
N GLU A 3 -16.02 7.52 15.40
CA GLU A 3 -15.04 7.82 14.37
C GLU A 3 -13.81 6.95 14.69
N HIS A 4 -13.82 5.72 14.18
CA HIS A 4 -12.58 5.04 13.88
C HIS A 4 -11.91 5.90 12.81
N THR A 5 -11.17 6.91 13.24
CA THR A 5 -10.07 7.44 12.47
C THR A 5 -9.13 6.26 12.28
N SER A 6 -9.37 5.45 11.24
CA SER A 6 -8.40 4.51 10.74
C SER A 6 -7.13 5.32 10.58
N THR A 7 -6.14 5.08 11.44
CA THR A 7 -4.83 5.70 11.35
C THR A 7 -4.26 5.25 10.03
N GLN A 8 -4.50 6.06 8.99
CA GLN A 8 -4.11 5.72 7.64
C GLN A 8 -2.60 5.92 7.55
N CYS A 9 -1.88 4.80 7.55
CA CYS A 9 -0.44 4.80 7.61
C CYS A 9 0.17 5.10 6.25
N LEU A 10 -0.49 4.71 5.16
CA LEU A 10 -0.06 5.02 3.81
C LEU A 10 -0.66 6.33 3.31
N THR A 11 0.22 7.20 2.83
CA THR A 11 -0.17 8.42 2.12
C THR A 11 -0.70 8.11 0.72
N LEU A 12 -1.46 9.03 0.13
CA LEU A 12 -1.94 8.90 -1.25
C LEU A 12 -0.77 8.79 -2.25
N SER A 13 0.34 9.50 -2.00
CA SER A 13 1.53 9.44 -2.84
C SER A 13 2.24 8.09 -2.78
N GLU A 14 2.27 7.44 -1.62
CA GLU A 14 2.81 6.08 -1.47
C GLU A 14 1.93 5.05 -2.15
N LEU A 15 0.60 5.17 -2.00
CA LEU A 15 -0.34 4.31 -2.72
C LEU A 15 -0.21 4.44 -4.25
N ALA A 16 -0.02 5.66 -4.75
CA ALA A 16 0.21 5.90 -6.18
C ALA A 16 1.54 5.29 -6.65
N GLN A 17 2.61 5.41 -5.85
CA GLN A 17 3.91 4.78 -6.15
C GLN A 17 3.81 3.25 -6.14
N LEU A 18 3.10 2.68 -5.18
CA LEU A 18 2.87 1.24 -5.08
C LEU A 18 2.12 0.70 -6.30
N ARG A 19 1.07 1.42 -6.74
CA ARG A 19 0.32 1.08 -7.95
C ARG A 19 1.22 1.15 -9.18
N LEU A 20 1.97 2.23 -9.35
CA LEU A 20 2.86 2.41 -10.51
C LEU A 20 3.98 1.36 -10.54
N ALA A 21 4.52 0.98 -9.37
CA ALA A 21 5.51 -0.09 -9.28
C ALA A 21 4.93 -1.44 -9.72
N PHE A 22 3.70 -1.75 -9.32
CA PHE A 22 3.00 -2.95 -9.75
C PHE A 22 2.68 -2.93 -11.26
N GLU A 23 2.19 -1.80 -11.79
CA GLU A 23 1.92 -1.64 -13.23
C GLU A 23 3.20 -1.78 -14.08
N ARG A 24 4.35 -1.32 -13.56
CA ARG A 24 5.63 -1.36 -14.28
C ARG A 24 6.36 -2.70 -14.18
N TYR A 25 6.33 -3.34 -13.01
CA TYR A 25 7.16 -4.51 -12.71
C TYR A 25 6.34 -5.78 -12.44
N GLY A 26 5.01 -5.70 -12.42
CA GLY A 26 4.14 -6.78 -11.98
C GLY A 26 4.50 -7.22 -10.56
N THR A 27 4.75 -8.51 -10.39
CA THR A 27 5.22 -9.13 -9.13
C THR A 27 6.74 -9.37 -9.09
N GLY A 28 7.51 -8.74 -9.99
CA GLY A 28 8.97 -8.87 -10.06
C GLY A 28 9.72 -8.09 -8.97
N ASP A 29 11.06 -8.19 -8.95
CA ASP A 29 11.91 -7.58 -7.90
C ASP A 29 11.71 -6.07 -7.74
N GLY A 30 11.51 -5.34 -8.85
CA GLY A 30 11.27 -3.89 -8.81
C GLY A 30 10.02 -3.51 -8.03
N PHE A 31 9.00 -4.37 -8.03
CA PHE A 31 7.81 -4.20 -7.20
C PHE A 31 8.12 -4.42 -5.72
N TRP A 32 8.82 -5.51 -5.38
CA TRP A 32 9.13 -5.84 -3.98
C TRP A 32 10.08 -4.84 -3.32
N LEU A 33 10.98 -4.23 -4.10
CA LEU A 33 11.82 -3.12 -3.64
C LEU A 33 10.97 -1.91 -3.27
N ALA A 34 10.09 -1.46 -4.17
CA ALA A 34 9.18 -0.34 -3.90
C ALA A 34 8.22 -0.65 -2.73
N TYR A 35 7.69 -1.87 -2.68
CA TYR A 35 6.84 -2.35 -1.59
C TYR A 35 7.56 -2.23 -0.24
N THR A 36 8.80 -2.71 -0.17
CA THR A 36 9.59 -2.72 1.06
C THR A 36 10.00 -1.31 1.49
N ASP A 37 10.38 -0.46 0.53
CA ASP A 37 10.74 0.95 0.78
C ASP A 37 9.56 1.73 1.38
N ILE A 38 8.38 1.61 0.77
CA ILE A 38 7.15 2.24 1.28
C ILE A 38 6.77 1.67 2.64
N LEU A 39 6.91 0.35 2.82
CA LEU A 39 6.62 -0.32 4.09
C LEU A 39 7.50 0.23 5.20
N ASP A 40 8.81 0.32 4.97
CA ASP A 40 9.77 0.85 5.94
C ASP A 40 9.46 2.31 6.29
N ALA A 41 9.27 3.16 5.27
CA ALA A 41 8.94 4.57 5.44
C ALA A 41 7.65 4.79 6.25
N ALA A 42 6.61 3.99 5.97
CA ALA A 42 5.35 4.06 6.70
C ALA A 42 5.46 3.54 8.13
N THR A 43 6.29 2.51 8.38
CA THR A 43 6.47 1.99 9.74
C THR A 43 7.23 2.91 10.69
N ASN A 44 7.93 3.90 10.15
CA ASN A 44 8.58 4.94 10.96
C ASN A 44 7.57 6.00 11.50
N ARG A 45 6.29 5.92 11.12
CA ARG A 45 5.25 6.85 11.58
C ARG A 45 4.65 6.40 12.91
N LEU A 46 4.31 7.37 13.77
CA LEU A 46 3.74 7.09 15.09
C LEU A 46 2.41 6.33 14.97
N GLY A 47 2.34 5.13 15.55
CA GLY A 47 1.15 4.28 15.52
C GLY A 47 0.98 3.43 14.26
N CYS A 48 2.01 3.37 13.40
CA CYS A 48 2.02 2.58 12.17
C CYS A 48 2.92 1.36 12.29
N ASP A 49 2.38 0.26 12.81
CA ASP A 49 3.09 -1.01 12.84
C ASP A 49 3.13 -1.67 11.46
N ARG A 50 4.16 -2.50 11.23
CA ARG A 50 4.36 -3.23 9.97
C ARG A 50 3.13 -4.03 9.53
N ASN A 51 2.38 -4.57 10.48
CA ASN A 51 1.16 -5.33 10.19
C ASN A 51 0.05 -4.43 9.64
N ILE A 52 -0.16 -3.25 10.25
CA ILE A 52 -1.19 -2.28 9.82
C ILE A 52 -0.87 -1.79 8.41
N VAL A 53 0.39 -1.40 8.17
CA VAL A 53 0.83 -0.94 6.85
C VAL A 53 0.66 -2.04 5.79
N ASN A 54 1.07 -3.27 6.09
CA ASN A 54 0.88 -4.41 5.17
C ASN A 54 -0.60 -4.68 4.86
N GLU A 55 -1.47 -4.57 5.86
CA GLU A 55 -2.91 -4.71 5.65
C GLU A 55 -3.47 -3.59 4.77
N GLU A 56 -3.03 -2.34 4.95
CA GLU A 56 -3.41 -1.23 4.08
C GLU A 56 -2.95 -1.45 2.63
N MET A 57 -1.70 -1.87 2.41
CA MET A 57 -1.19 -2.18 1.08
C MET A 57 -2.04 -3.29 0.42
N ARG A 58 -2.32 -4.37 1.15
CA ARG A 58 -3.18 -5.47 0.66
C ARG A 58 -4.60 -5.01 0.35
N ASN A 59 -5.17 -4.16 1.19
CA ASN A 59 -6.50 -3.60 0.96
C ASN A 59 -6.52 -2.67 -0.27
N ALA A 60 -5.44 -1.92 -0.51
CA ALA A 60 -5.27 -1.14 -1.74
C ALA A 60 -5.29 -2.03 -2.99
N PHE A 61 -4.51 -3.12 -3.00
CA PHE A 61 -4.55 -4.09 -4.13
C PHE A 61 -5.94 -4.69 -4.35
N ARG A 62 -6.63 -5.08 -3.28
CA ARG A 62 -7.99 -5.61 -3.37
C ARG A 62 -8.98 -4.57 -3.91
N LYS A 63 -8.80 -3.31 -3.55
CA LYS A 63 -9.63 -2.21 -4.05
C LYS A 63 -9.36 -1.99 -5.54
N TRP A 64 -8.10 -1.88 -5.95
CA TRP A 64 -7.73 -1.72 -7.35
C TRP A 64 -8.20 -2.89 -8.21
N ALA A 65 -8.06 -4.13 -7.75
CA ALA A 65 -8.56 -5.32 -8.44
C ALA A 65 -10.10 -5.33 -8.61
N ARG A 66 -10.85 -4.65 -7.74
CA ARG A 66 -12.31 -4.49 -7.87
C ARG A 66 -12.68 -3.35 -8.81
N GLU A 67 -11.92 -2.28 -8.80
CA GLU A 67 -12.16 -1.08 -9.62
C GLU A 67 -11.68 -1.25 -11.06
N ASP A 68 -10.60 -2.03 -11.26
CA ASP A 68 -9.97 -2.26 -12.55
C ASP A 68 -9.74 -3.78 -12.75
N PRO A 69 -10.57 -4.44 -13.58
CA PRO A 69 -10.43 -5.87 -13.84
C PRO A 69 -9.21 -6.22 -14.71
N GLN A 70 -8.47 -5.24 -15.26
CA GLN A 70 -7.21 -5.45 -15.98
C GLN A 70 -5.99 -5.40 -15.04
N PHE A 71 -6.20 -5.06 -13.78
CA PHE A 71 -5.18 -4.96 -12.75
C PHE A 71 -4.73 -6.32 -12.17
N LEU A 72 -5.37 -7.44 -12.55
CA LEU A 72 -5.01 -8.81 -12.12
C LEU A 72 -4.70 -9.73 -13.30
#